data_AF-A0A7T8BD00-F1
#
_entry.id   AF-A0A7T8BD00-F1
#
_cell.length_a   1.000
_cell.length_b   1.000
_cell.length_c   1.000
_cell.angle_alpha   90.00
_cell.angle_beta   90.00
_cell.angle_gamma   90.00
#
_symmetry.space_group_name_H-M   'P 1'
#
loop_
_entity.id
_entity.type
_entity.pdbx_description
1 polymer ?
#
loop_
_entity_poly.entity_id
_entity_poly.type
_entity_poly.pdbx_seq_one_letter_code
_entity_poly.pdbx_strand_id
1 'polypeptide(L)'
;MDSTTIFNRLVQVLCLLSSSYEIQKSALPANIVLADELALLFDDVFIFCERLQKEKFISSEQFSLLKQLDTVFNEMSAIKEIWSDSALEKEKDWDGIREKASLLLKNLGQDYTLPSIDWVTFIF
;
A
#
# COMPACT_ATOMS: atom_id res chain seq x y z
N MET A 1 12.80 6.46 -12.96
CA MET A 1 12.95 6.46 -11.49
C MET A 1 14.02 5.44 -11.11
N ASP A 2 14.94 5.82 -10.22
CA ASP A 2 15.95 4.90 -9.69
C ASP A 2 15.36 4.03 -8.57
N SER A 3 16.02 2.92 -8.26
CA SER A 3 15.52 1.91 -7.30
C SER A 3 15.46 2.40 -5.86
N THR A 4 16.27 3.38 -5.46
CA THR A 4 16.17 3.99 -4.14
C THR A 4 14.86 4.76 -4.02
N THR A 5 14.53 5.56 -5.04
CA THR A 5 13.25 6.28 -5.08
C THR A 5 12.06 5.31 -5.10
N ILE A 6 12.14 4.23 -5.87
CA ILE A 6 11.08 3.20 -5.91
C ILE A 6 10.90 2.56 -4.53
N PHE A 7 12.00 2.13 -3.89
CA PHE A 7 11.96 1.51 -2.57
C PHE A 7 11.37 2.47 -1.53
N ASN A 8 11.78 3.73 -1.54
CA ASN A 8 11.23 4.73 -0.64
C ASN A 8 9.72 4.91 -0.84
N ARG A 9 9.24 4.96 -2.08
CA ARG A 9 7.80 5.06 -2.37
C ARG A 9 7.04 3.82 -1.90
N LEU A 10 7.58 2.62 -2.12
CA LEU A 10 7.01 1.38 -1.60
C LEU A 10 6.84 1.45 -0.07
N VAL A 11 7.87 1.89 0.66
CA VAL A 11 7.80 2.06 2.11
C VAL A 11 6.73 3.07 2.50
N GLN A 12 6.64 4.21 1.82
CA GLN A 12 5.60 5.22 2.09
C GLN A 12 4.19 4.68 1.86
N VAL A 13 3.98 3.91 0.79
CA VAL A 13 2.68 3.27 0.52
C VAL A 13 2.35 2.22 1.58
N LEU A 14 3.33 1.40 2.01
CA LEU A 14 3.10 0.45 3.10
C LEU A 14 2.80 1.15 4.44
N CYS A 15 3.45 2.28 4.73
CA CYS A 15 3.08 3.14 5.87
C CYS A 15 1.64 3.63 5.75
N LEU A 16 1.22 4.07 4.57
CA LEU A 16 -0.16 4.49 4.32
C LEU A 16 -1.16 3.34 4.50
N LEU A 17 -0.89 2.17 3.91
CA LEU A 17 -1.76 0.98 4.03
C LEU A 17 -1.87 0.47 5.46
N SER A 18 -0.80 0.51 6.24
CA SER A 18 -0.79 0.09 7.66
C SER A 18 -1.36 1.11 8.63
N SER A 19 -1.67 2.32 8.15
CA SER A 19 -2.20 3.39 8.97
C SER A 19 -3.68 3.18 9.34
N SER A 20 -4.13 3.87 10.38
CA SER A 20 -5.56 3.96 10.68
C SER A 20 -6.32 4.69 9.56
N TYR A 21 -7.63 4.46 9.51
CA TYR A 21 -8.52 5.15 8.57
C TYR A 21 -8.35 6.69 8.62
N GLU A 22 -8.26 7.29 9.81
CA GLU A 22 -8.08 8.74 9.96
C GLU A 22 -6.80 9.25 9.31
N ILE A 23 -5.69 8.50 9.45
CA ILE A 23 -4.42 8.88 8.82
C ILE A 23 -4.51 8.69 7.30
N GLN A 24 -5.07 7.57 6.84
CA GLN A 24 -5.29 7.30 5.41
C GLN A 24 -6.09 8.42 4.74
N LYS A 25 -7.20 8.81 5.40
CA LYS A 25 -8.07 9.89 4.95
C LYS A 25 -7.39 11.25 4.97
N SER A 26 -6.55 11.53 5.97
CA SER A 26 -5.82 12.80 6.07
C SER A 26 -4.69 12.94 5.05
N ALA A 27 -4.13 11.81 4.59
CA ALA A 27 -3.03 11.81 3.64
C ALA A 27 -3.52 12.11 2.20
N LEU A 28 -4.78 11.82 1.89
CA LEU A 28 -5.33 11.84 0.55
C LEU A 28 -6.39 12.94 0.35
N PRO A 29 -6.56 13.48 -0.88
CA PRO A 29 -7.59 14.47 -1.17
C PRO A 29 -9.03 13.98 -0.85
N ALA A 30 -9.88 14.86 -0.34
CA ALA A 30 -11.21 14.50 0.15
C ALA A 30 -12.22 14.02 -0.91
N ASN A 31 -11.93 14.21 -2.21
CA ASN A 31 -12.87 13.93 -3.30
C ASN A 31 -12.59 12.61 -4.04
N ILE A 32 -11.76 11.73 -3.47
CA ILE A 32 -11.45 10.42 -4.05
C ILE A 32 -12.11 9.29 -3.26
N VAL A 33 -12.33 8.16 -3.92
CA VAL A 33 -12.70 6.92 -3.23
C VAL A 33 -11.44 6.39 -2.55
N LEU A 34 -11.40 6.46 -1.23
CA LEU A 34 -10.17 6.25 -0.48
C LEU A 34 -9.66 4.80 -0.62
N ALA A 35 -10.57 3.84 -0.57
CA ALA A 35 -10.28 2.42 -0.77
C ALA A 35 -9.60 2.14 -2.12
N ASP A 36 -10.17 2.70 -3.20
CA ASP A 36 -9.63 2.53 -4.56
C ASP A 36 -8.23 3.13 -4.66
N GLU A 37 -8.04 4.36 -4.16
CA GLU A 37 -6.76 5.04 -4.25
C GLU A 37 -5.65 4.30 -3.47
N LEU A 38 -5.96 3.75 -2.29
CA LEU A 38 -5.00 2.96 -1.52
C LEU A 38 -4.53 1.73 -2.29
N ALA A 39 -5.43 1.04 -2.99
CA ALA A 39 -5.08 -0.11 -3.82
C ALA A 39 -4.28 0.31 -5.06
N LEU A 40 -4.68 1.40 -5.74
CA LEU A 40 -3.98 1.92 -6.91
C LEU A 40 -2.55 2.37 -6.58
N LEU A 41 -2.36 3.08 -5.46
CA LEU A 41 -1.03 3.49 -5.02
C LEU A 41 -0.11 2.29 -4.74
N PHE A 42 -0.67 1.19 -4.25
CA PHE A 42 0.08 -0.04 -4.06
C PHE A 42 0.43 -0.70 -5.40
N ASP A 43 -0.53 -0.81 -6.32
CA ASP A 43 -0.28 -1.36 -7.66
C ASP A 43 0.84 -0.58 -8.38
N ASP A 44 0.77 0.75 -8.36
CA ASP A 44 1.74 1.67 -8.96
C ASP A 44 3.19 1.46 -8.49
N VAL A 45 3.38 1.12 -7.20
CA VAL A 45 4.72 0.81 -6.68
C VAL A 45 5.07 -0.66 -6.85
N PHE A 46 4.07 -1.55 -6.82
CA PHE A 46 4.24 -2.99 -6.89
C PHE A 46 4.81 -3.45 -8.25
N ILE A 47 4.42 -2.80 -9.35
CA ILE A 47 4.96 -3.10 -10.70
C ILE A 47 6.49 -3.01 -10.78
N PHE A 48 7.14 -2.28 -9.86
CA PHE A 48 8.58 -2.15 -9.81
C PHE A 48 9.28 -3.11 -8.83
N CYS A 49 8.54 -3.88 -8.04
CA CYS A 49 9.12 -4.74 -7.01
C CYS A 49 9.99 -5.87 -7.57
N GLU A 50 9.69 -6.37 -8.78
CA GLU A 50 10.58 -7.35 -9.45
C GLU A 50 11.97 -6.73 -9.73
N ARG A 51 12.02 -5.44 -10.08
CA ARG A 51 13.28 -4.72 -10.27
C ARG A 51 14.02 -4.55 -8.95
N LEU A 52 13.31 -4.16 -7.87
CA LEU A 52 13.90 -4.05 -6.53
C LEU A 52 14.53 -5.37 -6.08
N GLN A 53 13.89 -6.50 -6.40
CA GLN A 53 14.42 -7.84 -6.12
C GLN A 53 15.69 -8.12 -6.94
N LYS A 54 15.66 -7.88 -8.26
CA LYS A 54 16.82 -8.07 -9.15
C LYS A 54 18.04 -7.24 -8.71
N GLU A 55 17.79 -6.02 -8.23
CA GLU A 55 18.81 -5.09 -7.72
C GLU A 55 19.12 -5.30 -6.23
N LYS A 56 18.55 -6.32 -5.58
CA LYS A 56 18.80 -6.71 -4.17
C LYS A 56 18.41 -5.66 -3.13
N PHE A 57 17.51 -4.72 -3.46
CA PHE A 57 16.86 -3.86 -2.47
C PHE A 57 15.89 -4.63 -1.58
N ILE A 58 15.29 -5.69 -2.12
CA ILE A 58 14.47 -6.63 -1.38
C ILE A 58 14.89 -8.08 -1.65
N SER A 59 14.65 -8.96 -0.68
CA SER A 59 14.87 -10.39 -0.79
C SER A 59 13.75 -11.08 -1.58
N SER A 60 13.98 -12.32 -2.00
CA SER A 60 12.93 -13.14 -2.61
C SER A 60 11.77 -13.45 -1.67
N GLU A 61 12.04 -13.51 -0.37
CA GLU A 61 11.00 -13.68 0.65
C GLU A 61 10.13 -12.43 0.77
N GLN A 62 10.76 -11.25 0.86
CA GLN A 62 10.07 -9.95 0.87
C GLN A 62 9.22 -9.75 -0.38
N PHE A 63 9.76 -10.09 -1.56
CA PHE A 63 9.00 -10.03 -2.80
C PHE A 63 7.80 -10.98 -2.81
N SER A 64 7.95 -12.20 -2.27
CA SER A 64 6.85 -13.15 -2.12
C SER A 64 5.74 -12.61 -1.20
N LEU A 65 6.10 -11.94 -0.11
CA LEU A 65 5.13 -11.32 0.79
C LEU A 65 4.39 -10.15 0.12
N LEU A 66 5.09 -9.32 -0.66
CA LEU A 66 4.46 -8.25 -1.45
C LEU A 66 3.46 -8.81 -2.47
N LYS A 67 3.82 -9.90 -3.15
CA LYS A 67 2.93 -10.60 -4.08
C LYS A 67 1.70 -11.20 -3.38
N GLN A 68 1.84 -11.66 -2.14
CA GLN A 68 0.69 -12.12 -1.36
C GLN A 68 -0.26 -10.96 -1.03
N LEU A 69 0.26 -9.78 -0.68
CA LEU A 69 -0.57 -8.58 -0.47
C LEU A 69 -1.31 -8.18 -1.76
N ASP A 70 -0.61 -8.18 -2.90
CA ASP A 70 -1.20 -7.96 -4.22
C ASP A 70 -2.33 -8.97 -4.54
N THR A 71 -2.11 -10.25 -4.19
CA THR A 71 -3.13 -11.29 -4.37
C THR A 71 -4.38 -10.99 -3.54
N VAL A 72 -4.24 -10.50 -2.31
CA VAL A 72 -5.39 -10.11 -1.47
C VAL A 72 -6.17 -8.96 -2.09
N PHE A 73 -5.50 -7.92 -2.63
CA PHE A 73 -6.20 -6.84 -3.34
C PHE A 73 -6.95 -7.36 -4.58
N ASN A 74 -6.35 -8.28 -5.33
CA ASN A 74 -7.00 -8.91 -6.47
C ASN A 74 -8.24 -9.73 -6.06
N GLU A 75 -8.18 -10.46 -4.95
CA GLU A 75 -9.34 -11.20 -4.41
C GLU A 75 -10.45 -10.23 -3.95
N MET A 76 -10.08 -9.13 -3.30
CA MET A 76 -10.99 -8.07 -2.86
C MET A 76 -11.70 -7.37 -4.03
N SER A 77 -11.05 -7.28 -5.21
CA SER A 77 -11.61 -6.58 -6.39
C SER A 77 -12.96 -7.15 -6.87
N ALA A 78 -13.26 -8.41 -6.55
CA ALA A 78 -14.51 -9.07 -6.91
C ALA A 78 -15.70 -8.71 -5.98
N ILE A 79 -15.43 -8.10 -4.82
CA ILE A 79 -16.42 -7.82 -3.77
C ILE A 79 -16.70 -6.32 -3.76
N LYS A 80 -17.83 -5.87 -4.31
CA LYS A 80 -18.09 -4.43 -4.49
C LYS A 80 -18.29 -3.68 -3.17
N GLU A 81 -18.78 -4.37 -2.15
CA GLU A 81 -19.21 -3.81 -0.88
C GLU A 81 -18.04 -3.26 -0.05
N ILE A 82 -16.83 -3.78 -0.27
CA ILE A 82 -15.65 -3.43 0.53
C ILE A 82 -14.87 -2.21 -0.01
N TRP A 83 -15.27 -1.64 -1.15
CA TRP A 83 -14.59 -0.51 -1.80
C TRP A 83 -15.19 0.87 -1.45
N SER A 84 -15.99 0.94 -0.39
CA SER A 84 -16.51 2.21 0.13
C SER A 84 -15.69 2.73 1.30
N ASP A 85 -15.69 4.05 1.54
CA ASP A 85 -15.03 4.65 2.70
C ASP A 85 -15.54 4.07 4.04
N SER A 86 -16.85 3.76 4.11
CA SER A 86 -17.42 3.11 5.29
C SER A 86 -16.88 1.69 5.49
N ALA A 87 -16.61 0.97 4.41
CA ALA A 87 -16.04 -0.37 4.50
C ALA A 87 -14.56 -0.30 4.88
N LEU A 88 -13.81 0.64 4.31
CA LEU A 88 -12.43 0.90 4.71
C LEU A 88 -12.30 1.18 6.21
N GLU A 89 -13.23 1.93 6.80
CA GLU A 89 -13.23 2.25 8.23
C GLU A 89 -13.56 1.03 9.12
N LYS A 90 -14.44 0.12 8.69
CA LYS A 90 -15.12 -0.83 9.59
C LYS A 90 -14.98 -2.30 9.24
N GLU A 91 -14.67 -2.64 8.00
CA GLU A 91 -14.62 -4.02 7.55
C GLU A 91 -13.29 -4.68 7.86
N LYS A 92 -13.37 -5.96 8.25
CA LYS A 92 -12.21 -6.74 8.68
C LYS A 92 -11.20 -7.00 7.56
N ASP A 93 -11.64 -6.96 6.30
CA ASP A 93 -10.76 -7.13 5.14
C ASP A 93 -9.68 -6.04 5.12
N TRP A 94 -10.07 -4.79 5.39
CA TRP A 94 -9.14 -3.66 5.46
C TRP A 94 -8.25 -3.69 6.71
N ASP A 95 -8.73 -4.23 7.83
CA ASP A 95 -7.87 -4.52 8.98
C ASP A 95 -6.80 -5.55 8.62
N GLY A 96 -7.18 -6.59 7.86
CA GLY A 96 -6.25 -7.57 7.33
C GLY A 96 -5.18 -6.96 6.42
N ILE A 97 -5.55 -6.00 5.56
CA ILE A 97 -4.59 -5.22 4.75
C ILE A 97 -3.64 -4.42 5.65
N ARG A 98 -4.16 -3.71 6.66
CA ARG A 98 -3.35 -2.91 7.59
C ARG A 98 -2.32 -3.76 8.33
N GLU A 99 -2.74 -4.91 8.85
CA GLU A 99 -1.88 -5.85 9.56
C GLU A 99 -0.79 -6.42 8.64
N LYS A 100 -1.15 -6.85 7.42
CA LYS A 100 -0.19 -7.37 6.44
C LYS A 100 0.83 -6.32 6.02
N ALA A 101 0.39 -5.09 5.77
CA ALA A 101 1.28 -3.98 5.44
C ALA A 101 2.24 -3.65 6.60
N SER A 102 1.76 -3.67 7.85
CA SER A 102 2.62 -3.47 9.02
C SER A 102 3.66 -4.57 9.19
N LEU A 103 3.30 -5.83 8.98
CA LEU A 103 4.24 -6.95 9.02
C LEU A 103 5.27 -6.87 7.89
N LEU A 104 4.85 -6.45 6.70
CA LEU A 104 5.74 -6.20 5.56
C LEU A 104 6.77 -5.11 5.86
N LEU A 105 6.38 -3.98 6.44
CA LEU A 105 7.32 -2.93 6.87
C LEU A 105 8.40 -3.47 7.80
N LYS A 106 7.99 -4.21 8.83
CA LYS A 106 8.92 -4.84 9.78
C LYS A 106 9.85 -5.83 9.07
N ASN A 107 9.33 -6.62 8.13
CA ASN A 107 10.12 -7.57 7.36
C ASN A 107 11.12 -6.88 6.41
N LEU A 108 10.78 -5.69 5.91
CA LEU A 108 11.68 -4.80 5.14
C LEU A 108 12.70 -4.08 6.03
N GLY A 109 12.66 -4.28 7.35
CA GLY A 109 13.51 -3.59 8.31
C GLY A 109 13.21 -2.09 8.41
N GLN A 110 11.97 -1.68 8.09
CA GLN A 110 11.53 -0.30 8.13
C GLN A 110 10.58 -0.08 9.31
N ASP A 111 10.76 1.03 10.01
CA ASP A 111 9.83 1.48 11.03
C ASP A 111 8.65 2.22 10.40
N TYR A 112 7.50 2.13 11.07
CA TYR A 112 6.35 2.95 10.71
C TYR A 112 6.70 4.43 10.85
N THR A 113 6.37 5.21 9.84
CA THR A 113 6.43 6.68 9.84
C THR A 113 5.12 7.22 9.27
N LEU A 114 4.80 8.48 9.58
CA LEU A 114 3.65 9.14 8.97
C LEU A 114 3.86 9.16 7.43
N PRO A 115 2.90 8.66 6.64
CA PRO A 115 3.07 8.55 5.19
C PRO A 115 3.18 9.93 4.54
N SER A 116 4.13 10.07 3.61
CA SER A 116 4.31 11.22 2.73
C SER A 116 4.11 10.78 1.28
N ILE A 117 3.04 11.29 0.67
CA ILE A 117 2.63 10.98 -0.70
C ILE A 117 2.64 12.21 -1.62
N ASP A 118 3.44 13.22 -1.28
CA ASP A 118 3.58 14.48 -2.04
C ASP A 118 4.09 14.28 -3.48
N TRP A 119 4.55 13.07 -3.80
CA TRP A 119 5.03 12.66 -5.11
C TRP A 119 3.92 12.13 -6.03
N VAL A 120 2.69 11.98 -5.54
CA VAL A 120 1.50 11.58 -6.31
C VAL A 120 0.80 12.83 -6.83
N THR A 121 0.42 12.83 -8.11
CA THR A 121 -0.37 13.91 -8.72
C THR A 121 -1.77 13.41 -9.00
N PHE A 122 -2.76 13.96 -8.29
CA PHE A 122 -4.17 13.66 -8.51
C PHE A 122 -4.72 14.56 -9.61
N ILE A 123 -5.31 13.95 -10.63
CA ILE A 123 -6.00 14.65 -11.73
C ILE A 123 -7.50 14.47 -11.51
N PHE A 124 -8.22 15.57 -11.25
CA PHE A 124 -9.66 15.61 -11.02
C PHE A 124 -10.41 16.12 -12.25
#